data_AF-A0AAY5KE33-F1
#
_entry.id   AF-A0AAY5KE33-F1
#
_cell.length_a   1.000
_cell.length_b   1.000
_cell.length_c   1.000
_cell.angle_alpha   90.00
_cell.angle_beta   90.00
_cell.angle_gamma   90.00
#
_symmetry.space_group_name_H-M   'P 1'
#
loop_
_entity.id
_entity.type
_entity.pdbx_description
1 polymer ?
#
loop_
_entity_poly.entity_id
_entity_poly.type
_entity_poly.pdbx_seq_one_letter_code
_entity_poly.pdbx_strand_id
1 'polypeptide(L)'
;MSSPPLPLSFTMLSLCYTCMGSNDEDCNRQGSKTCPSYSDACAVVRGHGSGVMKSCSYKSFCSQANSQGYRSPGVRVHCCFSDDCNVTGNAPKLGGSLSCLLFSLLLLLHWISD
;
A
#
# COMPACT_ATOMS: atom_id res chain seq x y z
N MET A 1 -13.23 -28.09 30.76
CA MET A 1 -12.33 -26.90 30.75
C MET A 1 -10.92 -27.37 30.40
N SER A 2 -10.08 -26.50 29.84
CA SER A 2 -8.74 -26.74 29.22
C SER A 2 -8.86 -27.17 27.76
N SER A 3 -8.53 -26.36 26.75
CA SER A 3 -7.29 -25.57 26.62
C SER A 3 -7.53 -24.17 26.04
N PRO A 4 -6.74 -23.14 26.42
CA PRO A 4 -6.74 -21.86 25.70
C PRO A 4 -6.14 -22.08 24.29
N PRO A 5 -6.67 -21.46 23.23
CA PRO A 5 -6.01 -21.50 21.93
C PRO A 5 -4.67 -20.76 22.04
N LEU A 6 -3.59 -21.44 21.65
CA LEU A 6 -2.27 -20.84 21.48
C LEU A 6 -2.37 -19.59 20.57
N PRO A 7 -1.53 -18.56 20.76
CA PRO A 7 -1.55 -17.39 19.90
C PRO A 7 -1.19 -17.81 18.47
N LEU A 8 -2.04 -17.44 17.53
CA LEU A 8 -1.93 -17.65 16.08
C LEU A 8 -0.77 -16.82 15.48
N SER A 9 0.47 -17.06 15.92
CA SER A 9 1.65 -16.27 15.52
C SER A 9 2.43 -16.83 14.31
N PHE A 10 1.83 -17.67 13.46
CA PHE A 10 2.54 -18.24 12.28
C PHE A 10 1.83 -18.09 10.94
N THR A 11 0.82 -17.23 10.86
CA THR A 11 0.37 -16.66 9.59
C THR A 11 0.93 -15.26 9.49
N MET A 12 1.65 -14.92 8.42
CA MET A 12 2.08 -13.55 8.16
C MET A 12 0.85 -12.66 8.07
N LEU A 13 0.55 -11.95 9.15
CA LEU A 13 -0.53 -10.98 9.22
C LEU A 13 0.10 -9.64 8.91
N SER A 14 -0.32 -8.99 7.82
CA SER A 14 0.10 -7.63 7.53
C SER A 14 -0.64 -6.64 8.44
N LEU A 15 0.02 -5.58 8.85
CA LEU A 15 -0.60 -4.44 9.52
C LEU A 15 -1.00 -3.41 8.46
N CYS A 16 -2.25 -2.97 8.43
CA CYS A 16 -2.70 -1.95 7.48
C CYS A 16 -3.61 -0.93 8.16
N TYR A 17 -3.58 0.31 7.71
CA TYR A 17 -4.61 1.28 8.05
C TYR A 17 -5.97 0.79 7.54
N THR A 18 -6.94 0.71 8.45
CA THR A 18 -8.32 0.34 8.14
C THR A 18 -9.22 1.45 8.66
N CYS A 19 -9.55 2.39 7.78
CA CYS A 19 -10.18 3.66 8.15
C CYS A 19 -10.94 4.27 6.98
N MET A 20 -11.82 5.21 7.28
CA MET A 20 -12.49 6.07 6.31
C MET A 20 -12.38 7.51 6.79
N GLY A 21 -12.00 8.42 5.89
CA GLY A 21 -11.78 9.81 6.24
C GLY A 21 -11.96 10.74 5.05
N SER A 22 -11.99 12.04 5.36
CA SER A 22 -12.07 13.11 4.37
C SER A 22 -10.72 13.45 3.72
N ASN A 23 -9.63 12.89 4.23
CA ASN A 23 -8.27 12.93 3.70
C ASN A 23 -7.43 11.80 4.34
N ASP A 24 -6.16 11.69 3.97
CA ASP A 24 -5.26 10.66 4.50
C ASP A 24 -5.00 10.86 6.01
N GLU A 25 -4.87 12.09 6.49
CA GLU A 25 -4.56 12.40 7.90
C GLU A 25 -5.70 12.01 8.84
N ASP A 26 -6.92 12.35 8.47
CA ASP A 26 -8.17 12.03 9.18
C ASP A 26 -8.39 10.52 9.26
N CYS A 27 -8.09 9.81 8.16
CA CYS A 27 -8.08 8.35 8.12
C CYS A 27 -6.98 7.80 9.05
N ASN A 28 -5.75 8.30 8.94
CA ASN A 28 -4.58 7.79 9.66
C ASN A 28 -4.68 7.96 11.18
N ARG A 29 -5.42 8.95 11.67
CA ARG A 29 -5.68 9.12 13.12
C ARG A 29 -6.46 7.95 13.73
N GLN A 30 -7.18 7.17 12.94
CA GLN A 30 -7.89 5.98 13.41
C GLN A 30 -6.96 4.78 13.66
N GLY A 31 -5.74 4.83 13.11
CA GLY A 31 -4.71 3.83 13.30
C GLY A 31 -4.84 2.60 12.40
N SER A 32 -3.87 1.71 12.54
CA SER A 32 -3.81 0.45 11.80
C SER A 32 -4.37 -0.73 12.59
N LYS A 33 -4.73 -1.78 11.85
CA LYS A 33 -5.31 -3.02 12.37
C LYS A 33 -4.61 -4.21 11.71
N THR A 34 -4.45 -5.28 12.49
CA THR A 34 -3.95 -6.56 11.98
C THR A 34 -4.94 -7.11 10.96
N CYS A 35 -4.46 -7.34 9.74
CA CYS A 35 -5.27 -7.93 8.69
C CYS A 35 -5.52 -9.41 8.96
N PRO A 36 -6.60 -10.00 8.42
CA PRO A 36 -6.82 -11.43 8.52
C PRO A 36 -5.76 -12.23 7.74
N SER A 37 -5.58 -13.51 8.08
CA SER A 37 -4.52 -14.37 7.50
C SER A 37 -4.54 -14.49 5.97
N TYR A 38 -5.67 -14.23 5.32
CA TYR A 38 -5.81 -14.31 3.86
C TYR A 38 -5.54 -12.98 3.15
N SER A 39 -5.27 -11.92 3.89
CA SER A 39 -4.99 -10.59 3.36
C SER A 39 -3.48 -10.33 3.36
N ASP A 40 -2.92 -10.25 2.17
CA ASP A 40 -1.49 -10.05 1.92
C ASP A 40 -1.19 -8.66 1.32
N ALA A 41 -2.18 -7.78 1.25
CA ALA A 41 -2.05 -6.44 0.69
C ALA A 41 -2.84 -5.40 1.49
N CYS A 42 -2.36 -4.17 1.51
CA CYS A 42 -3.13 -3.01 1.91
C CYS A 42 -3.69 -2.31 0.67
N ALA A 43 -4.93 -1.81 0.74
CA ALA A 43 -5.56 -1.01 -0.30
C ALA A 43 -5.89 0.40 0.20
N VAL A 44 -5.83 1.36 -0.71
CA VAL A 44 -6.28 2.74 -0.55
C VAL A 44 -7.24 3.05 -1.69
N VAL A 45 -8.50 3.30 -1.35
CA VAL A 45 -9.55 3.74 -2.26
C VAL A 45 -9.73 5.24 -2.10
N ARG A 46 -9.64 5.98 -3.21
CA ARG A 46 -9.95 7.41 -3.26
C ARG A 46 -11.15 7.65 -4.14
N GLY A 47 -12.15 8.34 -3.60
CA GLY A 47 -13.36 8.68 -4.34
C GLY A 47 -13.19 9.88 -5.27
N HIS A 48 -14.31 10.33 -5.85
CA HIS A 48 -14.35 11.52 -6.71
C HIS A 48 -14.07 12.84 -5.95
N GLY A 49 -14.32 12.86 -4.63
CA GLY A 49 -13.94 13.95 -3.73
C GLY A 49 -12.63 13.68 -2.99
N SER A 50 -12.45 14.31 -1.83
CA SER A 50 -11.28 14.08 -0.97
C SER A 50 -11.38 12.80 -0.13
N GLY A 51 -12.49 12.06 -0.22
CA GLY A 51 -12.74 10.85 0.57
C GLY A 51 -11.67 9.77 0.34
N VAL A 52 -11.09 9.30 1.43
CA VAL A 52 -10.10 8.22 1.48
C VAL A 52 -10.67 7.08 2.31
N MET A 53 -10.57 5.86 1.79
CA MET A 53 -10.87 4.64 2.52
C MET A 53 -9.68 3.69 2.42
N LYS A 54 -9.20 3.20 3.54
CA LYS A 54 -8.08 2.27 3.63
C LYS A 54 -8.56 0.96 4.21
N SER A 55 -8.06 -0.15 3.68
CA SER A 55 -8.44 -1.48 4.18
C SER A 55 -7.38 -2.52 3.89
N CYS A 56 -7.46 -3.64 4.61
CA CYS A 56 -6.84 -4.89 4.18
C CYS A 56 -7.46 -5.34 2.84
N SER A 57 -6.64 -5.98 2.02
CA SER A 57 -7.02 -6.49 0.71
C SER A 57 -6.20 -7.74 0.39
N TYR A 58 -6.41 -8.26 -0.81
CA TYR A 58 -5.77 -9.48 -1.29
C TYR A 58 -5.16 -9.24 -2.67
N LYS A 59 -4.03 -9.89 -2.94
CA LYS A 59 -3.24 -9.70 -4.15
C LYS A 59 -4.02 -9.86 -5.44
N SER A 60 -4.98 -10.78 -5.53
CA SER A 60 -5.77 -10.97 -6.76
C SER A 60 -6.70 -9.77 -7.04
N PHE A 61 -7.32 -9.17 -6.01
CA PHE A 61 -8.07 -7.91 -6.17
C PHE A 61 -7.16 -6.77 -6.57
N CYS A 62 -6.02 -6.63 -5.90
CA CYS A 62 -5.06 -5.57 -6.23
C CYS A 62 -4.53 -5.71 -7.66
N SER A 63 -4.27 -6.93 -8.12
CA SER A 63 -3.85 -7.21 -9.50
C SER A 63 -4.93 -6.84 -10.50
N GLN A 64 -6.21 -7.12 -10.19
CA GLN A 64 -7.33 -6.73 -11.04
C GLN A 64 -7.52 -5.21 -11.06
N ALA A 65 -7.50 -4.55 -9.90
CA ALA A 65 -7.67 -3.10 -9.79
C ALA A 65 -6.55 -2.32 -10.49
N ASN A 66 -5.31 -2.84 -10.46
CA ASN A 66 -4.17 -2.21 -11.13
C ASN A 66 -4.18 -2.43 -12.66
N SER A 67 -4.68 -3.57 -13.13
CA SER A 67 -4.68 -3.92 -14.56
C SER A 67 -5.92 -3.43 -15.31
N GLN A 68 -7.10 -3.59 -14.71
CA GLN A 68 -8.39 -3.27 -15.33
C GLN A 68 -8.96 -1.93 -14.84
N GLY A 69 -8.31 -1.30 -13.86
CA GLY A 69 -8.88 -0.18 -13.14
C GLY A 69 -10.01 -0.62 -12.20
N TYR A 70 -10.47 0.31 -11.37
CA TYR A 70 -11.66 0.11 -10.55
C TYR A 70 -12.90 0.49 -11.36
N ARG A 71 -13.97 -0.32 -11.28
CA ARG A 71 -15.13 -0.18 -12.18
C ARG A 71 -15.99 1.06 -11.96
N SER A 72 -15.76 1.81 -10.87
CA SER A 72 -16.52 3.01 -10.57
C SER A 72 -15.82 4.27 -11.12
N PRO A 73 -16.48 5.06 -11.99
CA PRO A 73 -15.88 6.26 -12.56
C PRO A 73 -15.52 7.28 -11.45
N GLY A 74 -14.31 7.85 -11.54
CA GLY A 74 -13.81 8.80 -10.55
C GLY A 74 -13.29 8.17 -9.25
N VAL A 75 -13.30 6.85 -9.12
CA VAL A 75 -12.72 6.13 -7.99
C VAL A 75 -11.38 5.52 -8.39
N ARG A 76 -10.35 5.71 -7.57
CA ARG A 76 -9.02 5.15 -7.79
C ARG A 76 -8.65 4.23 -6.64
N VAL A 77 -8.16 3.04 -6.98
CA VAL A 77 -7.66 2.07 -5.99
C VAL A 77 -6.16 1.93 -6.17
N HIS A 78 -5.45 1.96 -5.06
CA HIS A 78 -4.00 1.76 -5.00
C HIS A 78 -3.68 0.67 -3.98
N CYS A 79 -2.72 -0.20 -4.29
CA CYS A 79 -2.33 -1.30 -3.40
C CYS A 79 -0.83 -1.34 -3.10
N CYS A 80 -0.48 -1.86 -1.93
CA CYS A 80 0.88 -2.10 -1.49
C CYS A 80 0.94 -3.34 -0.57
N PHE A 81 2.13 -3.90 -0.32
CA PHE A 81 2.31 -5.26 0.24
C PHE A 81 3.21 -5.29 1.48
N SER A 82 3.28 -4.21 2.25
CA SER A 82 4.12 -4.12 3.46
C SER A 82 3.33 -3.54 4.61
N ASP A 83 3.81 -3.75 5.84
CA ASP A 83 3.14 -3.22 7.02
C ASP A 83 3.05 -1.69 6.98
N ASP A 84 1.87 -1.17 7.28
CA ASP A 84 1.50 0.24 7.29
C ASP A 84 1.84 0.99 5.97
N CYS A 85 2.06 0.27 4.86
CA CYS A 85 2.44 0.88 3.59
C CYS A 85 1.37 1.81 3.02
N ASN A 86 0.12 1.66 3.47
CA ASN A 86 -1.00 2.49 3.07
C ASN A 86 -1.13 3.78 3.90
N VAL A 87 -0.19 4.09 4.80
CA VAL A 87 -0.18 5.33 5.61
C VAL A 87 -0.14 6.59 4.75
N THR A 88 0.74 6.63 3.76
CA THR A 88 0.79 7.64 2.71
C THR A 88 0.34 6.92 1.47
N GLY A 89 -0.84 7.24 0.92
CA GLY A 89 -1.29 6.59 -0.32
C GLY A 89 -0.50 7.01 -1.56
N ASN A 90 0.81 7.20 -1.41
CA ASN A 90 1.79 7.34 -2.46
C ASN A 90 2.17 5.93 -2.90
N ALA A 91 1.84 5.62 -4.14
CA ALA A 91 2.32 4.43 -4.81
C ALA A 91 3.83 4.25 -4.61
N PRO A 92 4.34 3.00 -4.55
CA PRO A 92 5.74 2.79 -4.88
C PRO A 92 5.90 3.34 -6.30
N LYS A 93 6.47 4.55 -6.42
CA LYS A 93 7.01 5.02 -7.67
C LYS A 93 8.11 4.03 -8.01
N LEU A 94 7.76 3.04 -8.84
CA LEU A 94 8.70 2.32 -9.70
C LEU A 94 9.28 3.36 -10.70
N GLY A 95 10.00 4.33 -10.16
CA GLY A 95 10.42 5.58 -10.79
C GLY A 95 11.58 6.23 -10.03
N GLY A 96 11.85 5.81 -8.78
CA GLY A 96 13.14 6.09 -8.13
C GLY A 96 14.31 5.32 -8.74
N SER A 97 14.04 4.18 -9.40
CA SER A 97 15.07 3.34 -10.01
C SER A 97 15.73 4.03 -11.21
N LEU A 98 14.97 4.68 -12.11
CA LEU A 98 15.56 5.44 -13.21
C LEU A 98 16.33 6.67 -12.74
N SER A 99 15.82 7.41 -11.74
CA SER A 99 16.49 8.63 -11.28
C SER A 99 17.84 8.36 -10.60
N CYS A 100 17.95 7.26 -9.82
CA CYS A 100 19.23 6.84 -9.26
C CYS A 100 20.19 6.31 -10.33
N LEU A 101 19.69 5.52 -11.30
CA LEU A 101 20.50 5.01 -12.40
C LEU A 101 21.03 6.14 -13.31
N LEU A 102 20.22 7.18 -13.55
CA LEU A 102 20.62 8.39 -14.28
C LEU A 102 21.71 9.17 -13.54
N PHE A 103 21.59 9.33 -12.22
CA PHE A 103 22.63 9.98 -11.41
C PHE A 103 23.95 9.20 -11.43
N SER A 104 23.91 7.88 -11.28
CA SER A 104 25.10 7.02 -11.34
C SER A 104 25.78 7.06 -12.72
N LEU A 105 25.01 7.12 -13.81
CA LEU A 105 25.55 7.22 -15.18
C LEU A 105 26.24 8.57 -15.43
N LEU A 106 25.66 9.67 -14.93
CA LEU A 106 26.25 11.01 -15.05
C LEU A 106 27.57 11.13 -14.27
N LEU A 107 27.66 10.52 -13.08
CA LEU A 107 28.89 10.47 -12.29
C LEU A 107 30.00 9.66 -12.98
N LEU A 108 29.66 8.54 -13.61
CA LEU A 108 30.62 7.72 -14.37
C LEU A 108 31.16 8.45 -15.60
N LEU A 109 30.30 9.18 -16.33
CA LEU A 109 30.71 9.98 -17.48
C LEU A 109 31.57 11.19 -17.10
N HIS A 110 31.38 11.75 -15.90
CA HIS A 110 32.23 12.83 -15.42
C HIS A 110 33.63 12.32 -15.02
N TRP A 111 33.72 11.11 -14.45
CA TRP A 111 35.01 10.48 -14.09
C TRP A 111 35.83 10.06 -15.32
N ILE A 112 35.18 9.65 -16.42
CA ILE A 112 35.89 9.20 -17.63
C ILE A 112 36.47 10.36 -18.47
N SER A 113 36.03 11.59 -18.20
CA SER A 113 36.43 12.81 -18.93
C SER A 113 37.49 13.65 -18.21
N ASP A 114 37.96 13.22 -17.04
CA ASP A 114 39.09 13.83 -16.31
C ASP A 114 40.38 13.00 -16.49
#